data_AF-A0A7C3TC79-F1
#
_entry.id   AF-A0A7C3TC79-F1
#
_cell.length_a   1.000
_cell.length_b   1.000
_cell.length_c   1.000
_cell.angle_alpha   90.00
_cell.angle_beta   90.00
_cell.angle_gamma   90.00
#
_symmetry.space_group_name_H-M   'P 1'
#
loop_
_entity.id
_entity.type
_entity.pdbx_description
1 polymer ?
#
loop_
_entity_poly.entity_id
_entity_poly.type
_entity_poly.pdbx_seq_one_letter_code
_entity_poly.pdbx_strand_id
1 'polypeptide(L)'
;MTGLLVCENVSGINDSFVGRNDQSALNHWLTDSSWNEKELDRARRELILEELRAKRIEHGVLFIDDTLSHKTGKHMDGVNVHYDHSEGRYALGHQLVTSHLVAGWLSIPLDFELYRRDEGQADFRNKQELARALVSRAVAEGLLLQLRPP
;
A
#
# COMPACT_ATOMS: atom_id res chain seq x y z
N MET A 1 -2.04 15.50 2.40
CA MET A 1 -2.27 14.23 1.69
C MET A 1 -2.43 14.42 0.18
N THR A 2 -3.15 15.45 -0.30
CA THR A 2 -3.37 15.71 -1.74
C THR A 2 -2.10 15.84 -2.57
N GLY A 3 -1.06 16.52 -2.06
CA GLY A 3 0.19 16.66 -2.81
C GLY A 3 0.92 15.33 -3.05
N LEU A 4 0.82 14.36 -2.13
CA LEU A 4 1.45 13.04 -2.25
C LEU A 4 0.78 12.16 -3.33
N LEU A 5 -0.47 12.46 -3.67
CA LEU A 5 -1.20 11.82 -4.78
C LEU A 5 -0.85 12.44 -6.15
N VAL A 6 -0.26 13.64 -6.17
CA VAL A 6 -0.04 14.43 -7.39
C VAL A 6 1.44 14.53 -7.74
N CYS A 7 2.34 14.45 -6.76
CA CYS A 7 3.74 14.81 -6.93
C CYS A 7 4.68 13.62 -6.64
N GLU A 8 5.65 13.42 -7.51
CA GLU A 8 6.58 12.27 -7.48
C GLU A 8 7.65 12.35 -6.39
N ASN A 9 7.80 13.52 -5.74
CA ASN A 9 8.76 13.71 -4.66
C ASN A 9 8.31 14.79 -3.67
N VAL A 10 8.91 14.78 -2.49
CA VAL A 10 8.62 15.70 -1.38
C VAL A 10 8.75 17.17 -1.78
N SER A 11 9.69 17.51 -2.66
CA SER A 11 9.84 18.88 -3.17
C SER A 11 8.61 19.29 -3.99
N GLY A 12 8.17 18.46 -4.91
CA GLY A 12 6.99 18.72 -5.73
C GLY A 12 5.70 18.83 -4.92
N ILE A 13 5.59 18.04 -3.84
CA ILE A 13 4.48 18.16 -2.87
C ILE A 13 4.49 19.56 -2.27
N ASN A 14 5.65 20.00 -1.78
CA ASN A 14 5.80 21.30 -1.12
C ASN A 14 5.51 22.48 -2.06
N ASP A 15 5.93 22.35 -3.33
CA ASP A 15 5.71 23.37 -4.36
C ASP A 15 4.24 23.46 -4.82
N SER A 16 3.46 22.40 -4.61
CA SER A 16 2.05 22.31 -5.06
C SER A 16 1.02 22.84 -4.04
N PHE A 17 1.42 23.18 -2.81
CA PHE A 17 0.54 23.78 -1.82
C PHE A 17 0.56 25.32 -1.91
N VAL A 18 -0.63 25.94 -1.94
CA VAL A 18 -0.77 27.41 -1.88
C VAL A 18 -0.44 27.87 -0.47
N GLY A 19 0.80 28.32 -0.28
CA GLY A 19 1.40 28.60 1.02
C GLY A 19 2.57 27.65 1.24
N ARG A 20 3.72 27.99 0.63
CA ARG A 20 4.98 27.23 0.74
C ARG A 20 5.26 26.94 2.21
N ASN A 21 5.10 25.70 2.64
CA ASN A 21 5.66 25.28 3.91
C ASN A 21 7.14 24.97 3.68
N ASP A 22 7.95 24.94 4.74
CA ASP A 22 9.32 24.47 4.59
C ASP A 22 9.29 22.96 4.29
N GLN A 23 10.17 22.48 3.40
CA GLN A 23 10.34 21.05 3.13
C GLN A 23 10.58 20.27 4.43
N SER A 24 11.23 20.90 5.40
CA SER A 24 11.43 20.39 6.76
C SER A 24 10.12 20.13 7.50
N ALA A 25 9.09 20.96 7.32
CA ALA A 25 7.78 20.78 7.95
C ALA A 25 7.02 19.59 7.36
N LEU A 26 7.13 19.37 6.04
CA LEU A 26 6.55 18.19 5.39
C LEU A 26 7.31 16.92 5.76
N ASN A 27 8.64 16.98 5.85
CA ASN A 27 9.45 15.87 6.34
C ASN A 27 9.07 15.53 7.78
N HIS A 28 9.04 16.50 8.70
CA HIS A 28 8.58 16.31 10.08
C HIS A 28 7.12 15.79 10.13
N TRP A 29 6.27 16.22 9.21
CA TRP A 29 4.91 15.71 9.08
C TRP A 29 4.88 14.21 8.68
N LEU A 30 5.78 13.79 7.80
CA LEU A 30 5.93 12.41 7.34
C LEU A 30 6.68 11.52 8.34
N THR A 31 7.67 12.03 9.07
CA THR A 31 8.60 11.24 9.89
C THR A 31 8.36 11.34 11.39
N ASP A 32 8.04 12.54 11.90
CA ASP A 32 8.06 12.85 13.33
C ASP A 32 6.67 13.11 13.92
N SER A 33 5.63 13.07 13.09
CA SER A 33 4.27 13.24 13.55
C SER A 33 3.77 11.98 14.24
N SER A 34 3.09 12.15 15.38
CA SER A 34 2.56 11.08 16.22
C SER A 34 1.31 10.44 15.62
N TRP A 35 1.36 10.02 14.35
CA TRP A 35 0.25 9.33 13.70
C TRP A 35 -0.02 8.01 14.43
N ASN A 36 -1.27 7.81 14.81
CA ASN A 36 -1.73 6.49 15.20
C ASN A 36 -2.14 5.75 13.93
N GLU A 37 -1.33 4.79 13.49
CA GLU A 37 -1.59 4.00 12.28
C GLU A 37 -2.99 3.40 12.26
N LYS A 38 -3.50 2.95 13.43
CA LYS A 38 -4.84 2.36 13.54
C LYS A 38 -5.95 3.39 13.34
N GLU A 39 -5.73 4.64 13.75
CA GLU A 39 -6.71 5.71 13.55
C GLU A 39 -6.70 6.18 12.09
N LEU A 40 -5.52 6.30 11.49
CA LEU A 40 -5.38 6.64 10.08
C LEU A 40 -6.04 5.58 9.19
N ASP A 41 -5.77 4.31 9.47
CA ASP A 41 -6.37 3.19 8.75
C ASP A 41 -7.90 3.17 8.90
N ARG A 42 -8.42 3.38 10.11
CA ARG A 42 -9.86 3.50 10.36
C ARG A 42 -10.48 4.62 9.54
N ALA A 43 -9.88 5.82 9.55
CA ALA A 43 -10.38 6.97 8.80
C ALA A 43 -10.38 6.71 7.29
N ARG A 44 -9.29 6.11 6.78
CA ARG A 44 -9.18 5.67 5.38
C ARG A 44 -10.31 4.70 5.01
N ARG A 45 -10.57 3.70 5.85
CA ARG A 45 -11.63 2.71 5.63
C ARG A 45 -13.02 3.34 5.64
N GLU A 46 -13.30 4.23 6.58
CA GLU A 46 -14.57 4.94 6.65
C GLU A 46 -14.83 5.73 5.36
N LEU A 47 -13.82 6.42 4.82
CA LEU A 47 -13.90 7.12 3.55
C LEU A 47 -14.21 6.18 2.37
N ILE A 48 -13.54 5.04 2.30
CA ILE A 48 -13.78 4.03 1.25
C ILE A 48 -15.24 3.55 1.31
N LEU A 49 -15.74 3.22 2.51
CA LEU A 49 -17.10 2.73 2.69
C LEU A 49 -18.16 3.80 2.39
N GLU A 50 -17.90 5.05 2.76
CA GLU A 50 -18.76 6.18 2.43
C GLU A 50 -18.88 6.36 0.91
N GLU A 51 -17.76 6.36 0.19
CA GLU A 51 -17.74 6.47 -1.27
C GLU A 51 -18.48 5.32 -1.96
N LEU A 52 -18.27 4.08 -1.51
CA LEU A 52 -18.98 2.92 -2.04
C LEU A 52 -20.51 3.06 -1.87
N ARG A 53 -20.95 3.49 -0.68
CA ARG A 53 -22.38 3.71 -0.38
C ARG A 53 -22.96 4.86 -1.16
N ALA A 54 -22.28 6.00 -1.22
CA ALA A 54 -22.71 7.20 -1.94
C ALA A 54 -22.96 6.89 -3.42
N LYS A 55 -22.12 6.02 -4.00
CA LYS A 55 -22.22 5.60 -5.41
C LYS A 55 -23.04 4.33 -5.63
N ARG A 56 -23.60 3.74 -4.56
CA ARG A 56 -24.40 2.49 -4.60
C ARG A 56 -23.65 1.35 -5.29
N ILE A 57 -22.36 1.24 -5.03
CA ILE A 57 -21.51 0.16 -5.55
C ILE A 57 -21.68 -1.05 -4.64
N GLU A 58 -22.25 -2.12 -5.19
CA GLU A 58 -22.57 -3.33 -4.45
C GLU A 58 -21.73 -4.54 -4.86
N HIS A 59 -20.89 -4.39 -5.90
CA HIS A 59 -20.02 -5.44 -6.40
C HIS A 59 -18.58 -4.98 -6.50
N GLY A 60 -17.65 -5.87 -6.21
CA GLY A 60 -16.23 -5.60 -6.31
C GLY A 60 -15.37 -6.86 -6.25
N VAL A 61 -14.13 -6.70 -6.71
CA VAL A 61 -13.14 -7.77 -6.79
C VAL A 61 -11.89 -7.33 -6.05
N LEU A 62 -11.38 -8.22 -5.19
CA LEU A 62 -10.09 -8.05 -4.55
C LEU A 62 -9.01 -8.71 -5.40
N PHE A 63 -8.06 -7.90 -5.85
CA PHE A 63 -6.85 -8.37 -6.51
C PHE A 63 -5.74 -8.51 -5.48
N ILE A 64 -4.95 -9.57 -5.62
CA ILE A 64 -3.71 -9.78 -4.90
C ILE A 64 -2.62 -9.96 -5.94
N ASP A 65 -1.57 -9.15 -5.84
CA ASP A 65 -0.43 -9.19 -6.77
C ASP A 65 0.88 -8.98 -6.00
N ASP A 66 1.97 -9.60 -6.48
CA ASP A 66 3.30 -9.33 -5.97
C ASP A 66 4.11 -8.46 -6.93
N THR A 67 4.61 -7.34 -6.42
CA THR A 67 5.34 -6.34 -7.20
C THR A 67 6.75 -6.15 -6.65
N LEU A 68 7.74 -6.12 -7.55
CA LEU A 68 9.12 -5.77 -7.21
C LEU A 68 9.34 -4.26 -7.36
N SER A 69 9.59 -3.58 -6.24
CA SER A 69 10.03 -2.18 -6.23
C SER A 69 11.54 -2.12 -6.28
N HIS A 70 12.10 -1.75 -7.45
CA HIS A 70 13.55 -1.65 -7.63
C HIS A 70 14.18 -0.62 -6.69
N LYS A 71 15.35 -0.97 -6.16
CA LYS A 71 16.14 -0.13 -5.27
C LYS A 71 17.61 -0.16 -5.68
N THR A 72 18.31 0.93 -5.39
CA THR A 72 19.76 1.05 -5.58
C THR A 72 20.53 0.97 -4.25
N GLY A 73 19.89 1.34 -3.13
CA GLY A 73 20.49 1.29 -1.80
C GLY A 73 20.51 -0.12 -1.21
N LYS A 74 21.69 -0.58 -0.77
CA LYS A 74 21.90 -1.94 -0.23
C LYS A 74 21.66 -2.08 1.27
N HIS A 75 21.55 -0.97 2.00
CA HIS A 75 21.45 -0.96 3.46
C HIS A 75 20.05 -0.60 3.97
N MET A 76 19.06 -0.60 3.08
CA MET A 76 17.68 -0.36 3.48
C MET A 76 17.08 -1.65 4.04
N ASP A 77 16.36 -1.54 5.16
CA ASP A 77 15.72 -2.69 5.78
C ASP A 77 14.77 -3.40 4.80
N GLY A 78 14.77 -4.73 4.84
CA GLY A 78 13.92 -5.57 3.98
C GLY A 78 14.29 -5.62 2.50
N VAL A 79 15.33 -4.90 2.04
CA VAL A 79 15.79 -5.00 0.64
C VAL A 79 16.54 -6.31 0.43
N ASN A 80 16.27 -6.99 -0.68
CA ASN A 80 17.03 -8.17 -1.09
C ASN A 80 17.14 -8.25 -2.62
N VAL A 81 17.91 -9.22 -3.11
CA VAL A 81 18.02 -9.54 -4.52
C VAL A 81 16.90 -10.51 -4.90
N HIS A 82 16.08 -10.09 -5.84
CA HIS A 82 14.96 -10.85 -6.38
C HIS A 82 15.13 -11.02 -7.89
N TYR A 83 14.63 -12.13 -8.42
CA TYR A 83 14.56 -12.30 -9.87
C TYR A 83 13.37 -11.50 -10.39
N ASP A 84 13.63 -10.57 -11.31
CA ASP A 84 12.62 -9.81 -12.00
C ASP A 84 12.23 -10.52 -13.29
N HIS A 85 11.01 -11.04 -13.33
CA HIS A 85 10.48 -11.74 -14.50
C HIS A 85 10.19 -10.81 -15.67
N SER A 86 9.93 -9.52 -15.42
CA SER A 86 9.65 -8.53 -16.47
C SER A 86 10.91 -8.14 -17.24
N GLU A 87 12.06 -8.10 -16.57
CA GLU A 87 13.36 -7.75 -17.16
C GLU A 87 14.27 -8.95 -17.40
N GLY A 88 13.87 -10.15 -16.95
CA GLY A 88 14.62 -11.39 -17.12
C GLY A 88 15.94 -11.43 -16.34
N ARG A 89 16.11 -10.61 -15.30
CA ARG A 89 17.37 -10.46 -14.55
C ARG A 89 17.15 -10.35 -13.05
N TYR A 90 18.21 -10.57 -12.28
CA TYR A 90 18.18 -10.27 -10.84
C TYR A 90 18.29 -8.76 -10.61
N ALA A 91 17.41 -8.24 -9.77
CA ALA A 91 17.38 -6.84 -9.35
C ALA A 91 17.33 -6.75 -7.82
N LEU A 92 17.96 -5.70 -7.30
CA LEU A 92 17.86 -5.34 -5.90
C LEU A 92 16.54 -4.60 -5.69
N GLY A 93 15.77 -4.97 -4.67
CA GLY A 93 14.49 -4.31 -4.44
C GLY A 93 13.76 -4.77 -3.19
N HIS A 94 12.62 -4.13 -2.96
CA HIS A 94 11.59 -4.63 -2.05
C HIS A 94 10.57 -5.41 -2.85
N GLN A 95 10.28 -6.63 -2.42
CA GLN A 95 9.19 -7.39 -2.99
C GLN A 95 7.95 -7.22 -2.10
N LEU A 96 6.88 -6.64 -2.64
CA LEU A 96 5.64 -6.36 -1.92
C LEU A 96 4.56 -7.31 -2.41
N VAL A 97 3.77 -7.87 -1.51
CA VAL A 97 2.47 -8.47 -1.84
C VAL A 97 1.42 -7.42 -1.52
N THR A 98 0.57 -7.08 -2.47
CA THR A 98 -0.39 -5.98 -2.37
C THR A 98 -1.82 -6.49 -2.47
N SER A 99 -2.76 -5.77 -1.86
CA SER A 99 -4.19 -5.99 -2.00
C SER A 99 -4.87 -4.74 -2.55
N HIS A 100 -5.68 -4.94 -3.57
CA HIS A 100 -6.28 -3.85 -4.34
C HIS A 100 -7.74 -4.14 -4.64
N LEU A 101 -8.63 -3.22 -4.28
CA LEU A 101 -10.06 -3.35 -4.49
C LEU A 101 -10.46 -2.60 -5.77
N VAL A 102 -11.09 -3.33 -6.69
CA VAL A 102 -11.77 -2.75 -7.84
C VAL A 102 -13.28 -2.91 -7.67
N ALA A 103 -14.01 -1.80 -7.63
CA ALA A 103 -15.45 -1.81 -7.41
C ALA A 103 -16.11 -0.71 -8.26
N GLY A 104 -16.90 -1.10 -9.26
CA GLY A 104 -17.35 -0.17 -10.31
C GLY A 104 -16.16 0.49 -11.02
N TRP A 105 -16.14 1.83 -11.04
CA TRP A 105 -15.02 2.65 -11.52
C TRP A 105 -13.94 2.96 -10.46
N LEU A 106 -14.12 2.52 -9.21
CA LEU A 106 -13.15 2.77 -8.14
C LEU A 106 -12.04 1.73 -8.20
N SER A 107 -10.80 2.20 -8.04
CA SER A 107 -9.57 1.41 -8.02
C SER A 107 -8.80 1.86 -6.78
N ILE A 108 -8.83 1.05 -5.72
CA ILE A 108 -8.45 1.47 -4.37
C ILE A 108 -7.38 0.52 -3.83
N PRO A 109 -6.14 0.99 -3.58
CA PRO A 109 -5.15 0.19 -2.87
C PRO A 109 -5.59 0.03 -1.41
N LEU A 110 -5.72 -1.20 -0.95
CA LEU A 110 -6.14 -1.49 0.42
C LEU A 110 -4.94 -1.67 1.32
N ASP A 111 -4.01 -2.54 0.98
CA ASP A 111 -2.91 -2.84 1.88
C ASP A 111 -1.74 -3.53 1.16
N PHE A 112 -0.64 -3.71 1.89
CA PHE A 112 0.52 -4.44 1.41
C PHE A 112 1.28 -5.12 2.54
N GLU A 113 2.06 -6.13 2.18
CA GLU A 113 2.99 -6.83 3.05
C GLU A 113 4.35 -6.91 2.37
N LEU A 114 5.42 -6.67 3.13
CA LEU A 114 6.78 -6.79 2.63
C LEU A 114 7.24 -8.24 2.71
N TYR A 115 7.54 -8.84 1.56
CA TYR A 115 8.16 -10.16 1.50
C TYR A 115 9.65 -10.06 1.86
N ARG A 116 10.00 -10.63 3.00
CA ARG A 116 11.39 -10.74 3.48
C ARG A 116 11.90 -12.14 3.18
N ARG A 117 12.93 -12.22 2.34
CA ARG A 117 13.55 -13.50 1.98
C ARG A 117 14.50 -13.93 3.10
N ASP A 118 13.93 -14.56 4.12
CA ASP A 118 14.67 -15.07 5.26
C ASP A 118 14.21 -16.48 5.64
N GLU A 119 14.37 -17.41 4.70
CA GLU A 119 13.82 -18.78 4.76
C GLU A 119 14.29 -19.61 5.98
N GLY A 120 15.26 -19.12 6.77
CA GLY A 120 15.79 -19.77 7.96
C GLY A 120 15.27 -19.23 9.30
N GLN A 121 14.51 -18.13 9.31
CA GLN A 121 13.95 -17.57 10.54
C GLN A 121 12.56 -18.12 10.85
N ALA A 122 12.24 -18.20 12.15
CA ALA A 122 10.98 -18.79 12.63
C ALA A 122 9.73 -17.97 12.23
N ASP A 123 9.91 -16.70 11.90
CA ASP A 123 8.86 -15.77 11.46
C ASP A 123 8.81 -15.59 9.93
N PHE A 124 9.56 -16.40 9.18
CA PHE A 124 9.49 -16.39 7.72
C PHE A 124 8.08 -16.66 7.22
N ARG A 125 7.64 -15.84 6.26
CA ARG A 125 6.37 -16.00 5.57
C ARG A 125 6.58 -15.95 4.07
N ASN A 126 6.11 -16.98 3.39
CA ASN A 126 6.12 -17.00 1.93
C ASN A 126 5.04 -16.07 1.35
N LYS A 127 5.14 -15.75 0.06
CA LYS A 127 4.22 -14.82 -0.61
C LYS A 127 2.74 -15.25 -0.50
N GLN A 128 2.45 -16.55 -0.51
CA GLN A 128 1.09 -17.07 -0.39
C GLN A 128 0.51 -16.84 1.02
N GLU A 129 1.34 -16.95 2.05
CA GLU A 129 0.95 -16.67 3.44
C GLU A 129 0.70 -15.18 3.66
N LEU A 130 1.49 -14.31 3.02
CA LEU A 130 1.25 -12.87 3.01
C LEU A 130 -0.06 -12.54 2.30
N ALA A 131 -0.28 -13.08 1.10
CA ALA A 131 -1.52 -12.95 0.34
C ALA A 131 -2.76 -13.37 1.17
N ARG A 132 -2.69 -14.52 1.85
CA ARG A 132 -3.78 -14.99 2.72
C ARG A 132 -4.06 -14.05 3.89
N ALA A 133 -3.04 -13.42 4.47
CA ALA A 133 -3.24 -12.44 5.53
C ALA A 133 -3.90 -11.17 5.01
N LEU A 134 -3.52 -10.70 3.82
CA LEU A 134 -4.17 -9.56 3.19
C LEU A 134 -5.65 -9.82 2.91
N VAL A 135 -5.98 -11.00 2.39
CA VAL A 135 -7.38 -11.42 2.21
C VAL A 135 -8.12 -11.47 3.54
N SER A 136 -7.52 -12.10 4.56
CA SER A 136 -8.12 -12.19 5.90
C SER A 136 -8.37 -10.82 6.51
N ARG A 137 -7.44 -9.88 6.33
CA ARG A 137 -7.56 -8.49 6.80
C ARG A 137 -8.70 -7.76 6.10
N ALA A 138 -8.77 -7.82 4.77
CA ALA A 138 -9.86 -7.21 3.99
C ALA A 138 -11.25 -7.78 4.37
N VAL A 139 -11.33 -9.07 4.69
CA VAL A 139 -12.57 -9.71 5.20
C VAL A 139 -12.91 -9.23 6.61
N ALA A 140 -11.93 -9.21 7.52
CA ALA A 140 -12.12 -8.74 8.91
C ALA A 140 -12.56 -7.27 8.96
N GLU A 141 -12.09 -6.46 8.02
CA GLU A 141 -12.49 -5.08 7.79
C GLU A 141 -13.84 -4.95 7.08
N GLY A 142 -14.53 -6.06 6.77
CA GLY A 142 -15.86 -6.04 6.17
C GLY A 142 -15.94 -5.33 4.82
N LEU A 143 -14.81 -5.10 4.16
CA LEU A 143 -14.74 -4.49 2.82
C LEU A 143 -15.30 -5.45 1.77
N LEU A 144 -15.05 -6.75 1.94
CA LEU A 144 -15.58 -7.79 1.06
C LEU A 144 -16.99 -8.23 1.42
N LEU A 145 -17.45 -8.05 2.67
CA LEU A 145 -18.83 -8.41 3.05
C LEU A 145 -19.86 -7.41 2.51
N GLN A 146 -19.44 -6.17 2.27
CA GLN A 146 -20.29 -5.14 1.67
C GLN A 146 -20.35 -5.23 0.14
N LEU A 147 -19.49 -6.06 -0.48
CA LEU A 147 -19.39 -6.21 -1.91
C LEU A 147 -19.65 -7.65 -2.33
N ARG A 148 -20.62 -7.85 -3.20
CA ARG A 148 -20.92 -9.15 -3.79
C ARG A 148 -19.94 -9.43 -4.94
N PRO A 149 -19.56 -10.70 -5.15
CA PRO A 149 -18.88 -11.05 -6.40
C PRO A 149 -19.75 -10.66 -7.61
N PRO A 150 -19.13 -10.39 -8.77
CA PRO A 150 -19.85 -10.02 -10.00
C PRO A 150 -20.80 -11.13 -10.49
#